data_AF-A0A177LJC2-F1
#
_entry.id   AF-A0A177LJC2-F1
#
_cell.length_a   1.000
_cell.length_b   1.000
_cell.length_c   1.000
_cell.angle_alpha   90.00
_cell.angle_beta   90.00
_cell.angle_gamma   90.00
#
_symmetry.space_group_name_H-M   'P 1'
#
loop_
_entity.id
_entity.type
_entity.pdbx_description
1 polymer ?
#
loop_
_entity_poly.entity_id
_entity_poly.type
_entity_poly.pdbx_seq_one_letter_code
_entity_poly.pdbx_strand_id
1 'polypeptide(L)'
;MKQLISLIILIHTQFLYSQTCSNITATDIFGNTSAQLSCGNGACVELTTNVPKTFLTTSYQVASQTYAPVVPFDQGTPLNAKTDDDFSQIIPLPFNFCFYGNTYKNIVISTNGLVTFDTAQAGLASNPNILADTQARFYKKTPFLG
;
A
#
# COMPACT_ATOMS: atom_id res chain seq x y z
N MET A 1 5.25 7.51 36.14
CA MET A 1 4.88 8.71 35.35
C MET A 1 5.74 8.88 34.09
N LYS A 2 7.08 8.91 34.17
CA LYS A 2 7.96 9.05 33.00
C LYS A 2 7.76 7.96 31.92
N GLN A 3 7.62 6.69 32.34
CA GLN A 3 7.35 5.55 31.45
C GLN A 3 6.00 5.67 30.71
N LEU A 4 4.99 6.25 31.36
CA LEU A 4 3.66 6.45 30.77
C LEU A 4 3.69 7.57 29.71
N ILE A 5 4.44 8.64 29.98
CA ILE A 5 4.62 9.76 29.05
C ILE A 5 5.38 9.31 27.80
N SER A 6 6.44 8.51 27.94
CA SER A 6 7.17 7.94 26.80
C SER A 6 6.30 7.01 25.94
N LEU A 7 5.41 6.22 26.55
CA LEU A 7 4.47 5.36 25.82
C LEU A 7 3.45 6.18 25.02
N ILE A 8 2.93 7.26 25.60
CA ILE A 8 1.98 8.16 24.93
C ILE A 8 2.65 8.86 23.74
N ILE A 9 3.89 9.33 23.88
CA ILE A 9 4.64 9.97 22.79
C ILE A 9 4.92 8.97 21.65
N LEU A 10 5.29 7.73 21.98
CA LEU A 10 5.52 6.66 21.00
C LEU A 10 4.23 6.33 20.22
N ILE A 11 3.07 6.31 20.89
CA ILE A 11 1.79 6.03 20.24
C ILE A 11 1.41 7.18 19.29
N HIS A 12 1.65 8.44 19.66
CA HIS A 12 1.28 9.60 18.83
C HIS A 12 2.15 9.74 17.57
N THR A 13 3.42 9.31 17.59
CA THR A 13 4.29 9.40 16.40
C THR A 13 3.98 8.34 15.34
N GLN A 14 3.43 7.18 15.71
CA GLN A 14 3.07 6.12 14.76
C GLN A 14 1.85 6.47 13.90
N PHE A 15 0.98 7.38 14.36
CA PHE A 15 -0.21 7.80 13.61
C PHE A 15 0.08 8.85 12.52
N LEU A 16 1.24 9.51 12.53
CA LEU A 16 1.57 10.58 11.59
C LEU A 16 2.23 10.08 10.28
N TYR A 17 2.58 8.79 10.21
CA TYR A 17 3.26 8.20 9.05
C TYR A 17 2.42 7.15 8.29
N SER A 18 1.19 6.87 8.73
CA SER A 18 0.26 6.10 7.91
C SER A 18 -0.31 7.02 6.84
N GLN A 19 -0.15 6.63 5.57
CA GLN A 19 -0.91 7.27 4.49
C GLN A 19 -2.39 7.14 4.84
N THR A 20 -3.08 8.26 5.04
CA THR A 20 -4.51 8.24 5.31
C THR A 20 -5.20 7.83 4.01
N CYS A 21 -5.80 6.64 3.97
CA CYS A 21 -6.61 6.23 2.83
C CYS A 21 -7.90 7.09 2.89
N SER A 22 -7.86 8.29 2.29
CA SER A 22 -9.00 9.20 2.19
C SER A 22 -10.03 8.61 1.24
N ASN A 23 -11.26 8.46 1.70
CA ASN A 23 -12.35 8.01 0.85
C ASN A 23 -12.60 9.08 -0.22
N ILE A 24 -12.43 8.71 -1.49
CA ILE A 24 -12.79 9.56 -2.63
C ILE A 24 -14.33 9.54 -2.73
N THR A 25 -14.95 10.69 -2.54
CA THR A 25 -16.40 10.85 -2.64
C THR A 25 -16.73 11.80 -3.78
N ALA A 26 -17.66 11.39 -4.65
CA ALA A 26 -18.30 12.27 -5.62
C ALA A 26 -19.56 12.88 -5.00
N THR A 27 -19.70 14.19 -5.11
CA THR A 27 -20.88 14.94 -4.68
C THR A 27 -21.31 15.88 -5.80
N ASP A 28 -22.53 16.41 -5.74
CA ASP A 28 -22.85 17.60 -6.52
C ASP A 28 -22.11 18.85 -5.98
N ILE A 29 -22.34 20.01 -6.61
CA ILE A 29 -21.79 21.30 -6.18
C ILE A 29 -22.28 21.77 -4.81
N PHE A 30 -23.32 21.13 -4.26
CA PHE A 30 -23.90 21.40 -2.95
C PHE A 30 -23.47 20.39 -1.88
N GLY A 31 -22.62 19.41 -2.24
CA GLY A 31 -22.11 18.39 -1.32
C GLY A 31 -23.02 17.17 -1.14
N ASN A 32 -24.07 17.01 -1.95
CA ASN A 32 -24.96 15.85 -1.88
C ASN A 32 -24.36 14.65 -2.63
N THR A 33 -24.45 13.46 -2.04
CA THR A 33 -24.01 12.20 -2.68
C THR A 33 -25.07 11.58 -3.60
N SER A 34 -26.22 12.24 -3.76
CA SER A 34 -27.33 11.81 -4.61
C SER A 34 -27.88 12.99 -5.37
N ALA A 35 -28.06 12.83 -6.69
CA ALA A 35 -28.65 13.85 -7.55
C ALA A 35 -29.99 13.36 -8.11
N GLN A 36 -31.01 14.21 -8.09
CA GLN A 36 -32.31 13.95 -8.73
C GLN A 36 -32.35 14.70 -10.06
N LEU A 37 -32.45 13.95 -11.15
CA LEU A 37 -32.50 14.46 -12.52
C LEU A 37 -33.91 14.29 -13.07
N SER A 38 -34.54 15.38 -13.50
CA SER A 38 -35.81 15.34 -14.22
C SER A 38 -35.57 14.79 -15.64
N CYS A 39 -36.31 13.76 -16.04
CA CYS A 39 -36.18 13.20 -17.38
C CYS A 39 -36.65 14.21 -18.45
N GLY A 40 -35.76 14.63 -19.36
CA GLY A 40 -36.01 15.60 -20.43
C GLY A 40 -34.70 16.23 -20.95
N ASN A 41 -34.77 17.09 -21.98
CA ASN A 41 -33.60 17.79 -22.52
C ASN A 41 -33.08 18.83 -21.51
N GLY A 42 -31.91 18.59 -20.90
CA GLY A 42 -31.08 19.66 -20.33
C GLY A 42 -30.74 19.60 -18.83
N ALA A 43 -31.06 18.53 -18.10
CA ALA A 43 -30.59 18.40 -16.73
C ALA A 43 -29.13 17.90 -16.72
N CYS A 44 -28.17 18.82 -16.66
CA CYS A 44 -26.77 18.51 -16.38
C CYS A 44 -26.51 18.65 -14.88
N VAL A 45 -25.93 17.64 -14.26
CA VAL A 45 -25.41 17.71 -12.88
C VAL A 45 -23.90 17.74 -12.93
N GLU A 46 -23.33 18.80 -12.39
CA GLU A 46 -21.89 18.89 -12.17
C GLU A 46 -21.54 18.09 -10.91
N LEU A 47 -20.55 17.20 -11.05
CA LEU A 47 -20.04 16.38 -9.96
C LEU A 47 -18.65 16.86 -9.56
N THR A 48 -18.49 17.08 -8.26
CA THR A 48 -17.23 17.43 -7.61
C THR A 48 -16.70 16.22 -6.83
N THR A 49 -15.38 16.03 -6.82
CA THR A 49 -14.74 14.94 -6.08
C THR A 49 -13.71 15.47 -5.10
N ASN A 50 -13.62 14.83 -3.92
CA ASN A 50 -12.44 14.96 -3.08
C ASN A 50 -11.39 13.98 -3.62
N VAL A 51 -10.42 14.49 -4.37
CA VAL A 51 -9.25 13.73 -4.78
C VAL A 51 -8.05 14.37 -4.09
N PRO A 52 -7.22 13.60 -3.36
CA PRO A 52 -5.99 14.13 -2.79
C PRO A 52 -5.15 14.78 -3.89
N LYS A 53 -4.67 16.00 -3.64
CA LYS A 53 -3.84 16.73 -4.61
C LYS A 53 -2.55 15.96 -4.83
N THR A 54 -2.39 15.40 -6.02
CA THR A 54 -1.11 14.81 -6.44
C THR A 54 -0.19 15.97 -6.85
N PHE A 55 0.92 16.11 -6.15
CA PHE A 55 1.94 17.09 -6.55
C PHE A 55 2.75 16.48 -7.69
N LEU A 56 2.68 17.09 -8.89
CA LEU A 56 3.63 16.76 -9.94
C LEU A 56 5.04 17.15 -9.47
N THR A 57 5.96 16.20 -9.48
CA THR A 57 7.39 16.46 -9.32
C THR A 57 7.96 16.97 -10.64
N THR A 58 7.64 18.21 -11.03
CA THR A 58 8.21 18.85 -12.24
C THR A 58 9.66 19.30 -12.05
N SER A 59 10.13 19.32 -10.81
CA SER A 59 11.53 19.56 -10.47
C SER A 59 11.96 18.60 -9.37
N TYR A 60 13.20 18.10 -9.49
CA TYR A 60 13.89 17.40 -8.41
C TYR A 60 15.13 18.23 -8.09
N GLN A 61 15.39 18.43 -6.80
CA GLN A 61 16.68 18.94 -6.36
C GLN A 61 17.49 17.77 -5.83
N VAL A 62 18.70 17.60 -6.37
CA VAL A 62 19.67 16.67 -5.83
C VAL A 62 20.47 17.42 -4.79
N ALA A 63 20.31 17.06 -3.53
CA ALA A 63 21.19 17.48 -2.45
C ALA A 63 21.87 16.25 -1.88
N SER A 64 23.15 16.39 -1.54
CA SER A 64 23.80 15.36 -0.72
C SER A 64 23.09 15.31 0.63
N GLN A 65 22.73 14.10 1.05
CA GLN A 65 22.26 13.86 2.40
C GLN A 65 23.38 13.21 3.20
N THR A 66 23.48 13.57 4.47
CA THR A 66 24.32 12.82 5.39
C THR A 66 23.81 11.39 5.44
N TYR A 67 24.71 10.43 5.22
CA TYR A 67 24.39 9.02 5.36
C TYR A 67 23.96 8.72 6.80
N ALA A 68 22.65 8.52 6.98
CA ALA A 68 22.02 8.30 8.29
C ALA A 68 21.04 7.12 8.19
N PRO A 69 21.54 5.86 8.10
CA PRO A 69 20.68 4.70 8.09
C PRO A 69 19.81 4.66 9.37
N VAL A 70 18.51 4.44 9.20
CA VAL A 70 17.53 4.43 10.30
C VAL A 70 17.82 3.34 11.33
N VAL A 71 18.43 2.24 10.86
CA VAL A 71 18.87 1.11 11.68
C VAL A 71 20.26 0.67 11.20
N PRO A 72 21.18 0.32 12.12
CA PRO A 72 22.43 -0.35 11.77
C PRO A 72 22.20 -1.65 10.98
N PHE A 73 23.13 -2.01 10.08
CA PHE A 73 22.99 -3.17 9.19
C PHE A 73 23.12 -4.53 9.89
N ASP A 74 23.61 -4.53 11.12
CA ASP A 74 23.69 -5.69 12.00
C ASP A 74 22.45 -5.82 12.91
N GLN A 75 21.46 -4.95 12.73
CA GLN A 75 20.21 -4.96 13.47
C GLN A 75 19.04 -5.41 12.57
N GLY A 76 17.98 -5.95 13.18
CA GLY A 76 16.76 -6.35 12.49
C GLY A 76 16.29 -7.76 12.86
N THR A 77 15.14 -8.16 12.30
CA THR A 77 14.63 -9.53 12.43
C THR A 77 15.09 -10.34 11.23
N PRO A 78 15.86 -11.43 11.40
CA PRO A 78 16.23 -12.30 10.31
C PRO A 78 14.99 -12.87 9.61
N LEU A 79 14.97 -12.86 8.27
CA LEU A 79 13.87 -13.41 7.48
C LEU A 79 13.71 -14.92 7.63
N ASN A 80 14.76 -15.60 8.13
CA ASN A 80 14.83 -17.04 8.30
C ASN A 80 14.57 -17.87 7.02
N ALA A 81 14.66 -17.24 5.84
CA ALA A 81 14.80 -17.93 4.56
C ALA A 81 16.29 -18.25 4.38
N LYS A 82 16.66 -19.51 4.60
CA LYS A 82 18.06 -19.94 4.78
C LYS A 82 18.72 -20.46 3.50
N THR A 83 17.94 -20.57 2.44
CA THR A 83 18.31 -21.23 1.19
C THR A 83 18.05 -20.29 0.03
N ASP A 84 18.86 -20.42 -1.02
CA ASP A 84 18.66 -19.66 -2.24
C ASP A 84 17.27 -19.98 -2.82
N ASP A 85 16.66 -18.99 -3.46
CA ASP A 85 15.32 -19.09 -4.03
C ASP A 85 14.25 -19.58 -3.05
N ASP A 86 14.18 -19.01 -1.85
CA ASP A 86 13.12 -19.28 -0.87
C ASP A 86 12.38 -18.01 -0.45
N PHE A 87 11.09 -18.18 -0.21
CA PHE A 87 10.26 -17.19 0.48
C PHE A 87 10.34 -17.36 2.00
N SER A 88 10.34 -16.22 2.70
CA SER A 88 10.22 -16.15 4.16
C SER A 88 8.90 -16.77 4.65
N GLN A 89 8.79 -16.93 5.97
CA GLN A 89 7.48 -17.07 6.60
C GLN A 89 6.68 -15.75 6.48
N ILE A 90 5.40 -15.78 6.80
CA ILE A 90 4.55 -14.58 6.79
C ILE A 90 5.08 -13.54 7.79
N ILE A 91 5.28 -12.31 7.33
CA ILE A 91 5.73 -11.18 8.14
C ILE A 91 4.57 -10.22 8.34
N PRO A 92 4.09 -10.01 9.57
CA PRO A 92 3.06 -9.01 9.85
C PRO A 92 3.64 -7.60 9.75
N LEU A 93 2.91 -6.70 9.09
CA LEU A 93 3.22 -5.28 9.04
C LEU A 93 2.66 -4.58 10.29
N PRO A 94 3.36 -3.58 10.84
CA PRO A 94 2.86 -2.80 11.98
C PRO A 94 1.76 -1.80 11.59
N PHE A 95 1.40 -1.72 10.30
CA PHE A 95 0.38 -0.84 9.76
C PHE A 95 -0.31 -1.47 8.54
N ASN A 96 -1.44 -0.89 8.13
CA ASN A 96 -2.16 -1.27 6.92
C ASN A 96 -1.46 -0.71 5.68
N PHE A 97 -1.16 -1.56 4.70
CA PHE A 97 -0.62 -1.15 3.40
C PHE A 97 -1.71 -1.19 2.32
N CYS A 98 -2.09 -0.02 1.78
CA CYS A 98 -3.06 0.12 0.70
C CYS A 98 -2.33 -0.05 -0.67
N PHE A 99 -2.63 -1.10 -1.46
CA PHE A 99 -2.05 -1.34 -2.80
C PHE A 99 -3.12 -1.82 -3.80
N TYR A 100 -3.24 -1.12 -4.94
CA TYR A 100 -4.26 -1.37 -5.97
C TYR A 100 -5.67 -1.60 -5.40
N GLY A 101 -6.12 -0.72 -4.49
CA GLY A 101 -7.47 -0.78 -3.91
C GLY A 101 -7.68 -1.85 -2.83
N ASN A 102 -6.65 -2.65 -2.51
CA ASN A 102 -6.70 -3.66 -1.46
C ASN A 102 -5.87 -3.22 -0.25
N THR A 103 -6.26 -3.67 0.94
CA THR A 103 -5.52 -3.44 2.19
C THR A 103 -4.82 -4.71 2.64
N TYR A 104 -3.52 -4.63 2.83
CA TYR A 104 -2.67 -5.73 3.25
C TYR A 104 -2.06 -5.46 4.62
N LYS A 105 -1.97 -6.51 5.44
CA LYS A 105 -1.35 -6.46 6.79
C LYS A 105 -0.15 -7.38 6.92
N ASN A 106 0.17 -8.12 5.86
CA ASN A 106 1.20 -9.13 5.86
C ASN A 106 1.94 -9.09 4.53
N ILE A 107 3.22 -9.47 4.58
CA ILE A 107 4.07 -9.65 3.41
C ILE A 107 4.81 -10.97 3.50
N VAL A 108 5.34 -11.39 2.37
CA VAL A 108 6.33 -12.47 2.25
C VAL A 108 7.48 -11.94 1.39
N ILE A 109 8.71 -12.26 1.78
CA ILE A 109 9.93 -11.74 1.13
C ILE A 109 10.77 -12.91 0.64
N SER A 110 11.19 -12.87 -0.63
CA SER A 110 12.15 -13.82 -1.21
C SER A 110 13.58 -13.47 -0.80
N THR A 111 14.46 -14.48 -0.69
CA THR A 111 15.91 -14.28 -0.54
C THR A 111 16.53 -13.44 -1.65
N ASN A 112 15.92 -13.39 -2.83
CA ASN A 112 16.30 -12.54 -3.97
C ASN A 112 15.63 -11.14 -3.97
N GLY A 113 15.01 -10.75 -2.85
CA GLY A 113 14.51 -9.38 -2.63
C GLY A 113 13.12 -9.07 -3.19
N LEU A 114 12.42 -10.06 -3.78
CA LEU A 114 11.03 -9.90 -4.16
C LEU A 114 10.12 -9.82 -2.93
N VAL A 115 9.33 -8.75 -2.82
CA VAL A 115 8.30 -8.60 -1.79
C VAL A 115 6.92 -8.83 -2.42
N THR A 116 6.10 -9.67 -1.78
CA THR A 116 4.73 -9.95 -2.22
C THR A 116 3.75 -9.87 -1.07
N PHE A 117 2.50 -9.55 -1.38
CA PHE A 117 1.37 -9.62 -0.45
C PHE A 117 0.63 -10.98 -0.52
N ASP A 118 1.02 -11.87 -1.44
CA ASP A 118 0.46 -13.23 -1.51
C ASP A 118 1.08 -14.11 -0.43
N THR A 119 0.39 -14.22 0.71
CA THR A 119 0.82 -15.03 1.84
C THR A 119 0.86 -16.53 1.54
N ALA A 120 0.27 -16.99 0.43
CA ALA A 120 0.36 -18.39 0.02
C ALA A 120 1.78 -18.80 -0.40
N GLN A 121 2.65 -17.83 -0.67
CA GLN A 121 4.05 -18.08 -1.03
C GLN A 121 4.94 -18.41 0.17
N ALA A 122 4.45 -18.25 1.41
CA ALA A 122 5.26 -18.39 2.61
C ALA A 122 5.91 -19.78 2.72
N GLY A 123 7.24 -19.82 2.86
CA GLY A 123 8.02 -21.06 2.98
C GLY A 123 8.09 -21.91 1.71
N LEU A 124 7.64 -21.40 0.56
CA LEU A 124 7.80 -22.05 -0.74
C LEU A 124 9.08 -21.57 -1.44
N ALA A 125 9.53 -22.33 -2.44
CA ALA A 125 10.60 -21.90 -3.32
C ALA A 125 10.18 -20.65 -4.12
N SER A 126 10.99 -19.60 -4.08
CA SER A 126 10.83 -18.36 -4.85
C SER A 126 11.41 -18.49 -6.25
N ASN A 127 11.02 -19.54 -6.96
CA ASN A 127 11.43 -19.75 -8.35
C ASN A 127 10.85 -18.63 -9.23
N PRO A 128 11.65 -17.94 -10.06
CA PRO A 128 11.16 -17.00 -11.04
C PRO A 128 10.39 -17.76 -12.13
N ASN A 129 9.10 -18.04 -11.88
CA ASN A 129 8.09 -18.49 -12.82
C ASN A 129 8.58 -19.38 -13.99
N ILE A 130 8.98 -20.63 -13.71
CA ILE A 130 9.03 -21.67 -14.76
C ILE A 130 8.05 -22.78 -14.41
N LEU A 131 6.76 -22.46 -14.30
CA LEU A 131 5.69 -23.43 -14.54
C LEU A 131 4.53 -22.68 -15.22
N ALA A 132 4.12 -23.17 -16.37
CA ALA A 132 3.15 -22.57 -17.28
C ALA A 132 1.69 -22.53 -16.77
N ASP A 133 1.46 -22.41 -15.46
CA ASP A 133 0.12 -22.43 -14.85
C ASP A 133 -0.02 -21.58 -13.57
N THR A 134 0.70 -20.46 -13.45
CA THR A 134 0.46 -19.45 -12.39
C THR A 134 -0.14 -18.14 -12.93
N GLN A 135 -0.73 -18.20 -14.14
CA GLN A 135 -1.51 -17.13 -14.79
C GLN A 135 -2.86 -16.86 -14.07
N ALA A 136 -2.89 -16.73 -12.74
CA ALA A 136 -4.15 -16.44 -12.05
C ALA A 136 -4.08 -15.65 -10.73
N ARG A 137 -2.92 -15.29 -10.17
CA ARG A 137 -2.90 -14.55 -8.88
C ARG A 137 -2.31 -13.15 -8.89
N PHE A 138 -1.36 -12.84 -9.78
CA PHE A 138 -0.78 -11.50 -9.84
C PHE A 138 -1.54 -10.53 -10.74
N TYR A 139 -2.46 -11.03 -11.56
CA TYR A 139 -3.32 -10.23 -12.42
C TYR A 139 -4.74 -10.77 -12.38
N LYS A 140 -5.52 -10.33 -11.38
CA LYS A 140 -6.98 -10.42 -11.51
C LYS A 140 -7.40 -9.38 -12.55
N LYS A 141 -7.24 -9.73 -13.83
CA LYS A 141 -7.77 -8.94 -14.95
C LYS A 141 -9.28 -9.01 -14.81
N THR A 142 -9.88 -7.97 -14.23
CA THR A 142 -11.34 -7.77 -14.33
C THR A 142 -11.72 -7.80 -15.80
N PRO A 143 -12.61 -8.70 -16.24
CA PRO A 143 -13.04 -8.70 -17.63
C PRO A 143 -13.93 -7.48 -17.84
N PHE A 144 -13.44 -6.51 -18.59
CA PHE A 144 -14.32 -5.55 -19.23
C PHE A 144 -15.04 -6.31 -20.34
N LEU A 145 -16.35 -6.46 -20.18
CA LEU A 145 -17.27 -6.97 -21.19
C LEU A 145 -17.16 -6.08 -22.44
N GLY A 146 -16.93 -6.74 -23.57
CA GLY A 146 -17.05 -6.22 -24.92
C GLY A 146 -17.48 -7.37 -25.82
#